data_AF-A0A849FZV9-F1
#
_entry.id   AF-A0A849FZV9-F1
#
_cell.length_a   1.000
_cell.length_b   1.000
_cell.length_c   1.000
_cell.angle_alpha   90.00
_cell.angle_beta   90.00
_cell.angle_gamma   90.00
#
_symmetry.space_group_name_H-M   'P 1'
#
loop_
_entity.id
_entity.type
_entity.pdbx_description
1 polymer ?
#
loop_
_entity_poly.entity_id
_entity_poly.type
_entity_poly.pdbx_seq_one_letter_code
_entity_poly.pdbx_strand_id
1 'polypeptide(L)'
;MRFINITTRPWSILGLFLFAAVLFSGCGDDDDDDDPTVTPVEDGLYIVGDASAFGSPSLNGNFSIARNEVFNGDYNSGAIAENDRPELLEAFAAISSTGSFTVRQINGSTTTDWGFGGDLAVIPASSEADGPQVDFQRGSLVAGGSAITVPADGLYHIILDTEAAV
;
A
#
# COMPACT_ATOMS: atom_id res chain seq x y z
N MET A 1 -33.12 74.09 -12.32
CA MET A 1 -32.26 72.90 -12.44
C MET A 1 -30.86 73.27 -11.99
N ARG A 2 -30.37 72.66 -10.91
CA ARG A 2 -29.01 72.86 -10.38
C ARG A 2 -28.17 71.66 -10.82
N PHE A 3 -27.13 71.91 -11.62
CA PHE A 3 -26.12 70.91 -11.96
C PHE A 3 -25.19 70.74 -10.75
N ILE A 4 -25.08 69.51 -10.25
CA ILE A 4 -24.09 69.13 -9.23
C ILE A 4 -22.81 68.75 -9.98
N ASN A 5 -21.78 69.58 -9.86
CA ASN A 5 -20.43 69.31 -10.32
C ASN A 5 -19.77 68.31 -9.35
N ILE A 6 -19.43 67.11 -9.82
CA ILE A 6 -18.59 66.16 -9.09
C ILE A 6 -17.14 66.53 -9.39
N THR A 7 -16.54 67.32 -8.51
CA THR A 7 -15.10 67.58 -8.51
C THR A 7 -14.35 66.42 -7.87
N THR A 8 -13.32 65.99 -8.57
CA THR A 8 -12.40 64.90 -8.28
C THR A 8 -11.72 65.05 -6.91
N ARG A 9 -12.02 64.14 -5.98
CA ARG A 9 -11.25 63.94 -4.74
C ARG A 9 -10.32 62.74 -4.94
N PRO A 10 -9.00 62.93 -5.07
CA PRO A 10 -8.05 61.83 -5.33
C PRO A 10 -7.78 60.94 -4.10
N TRP A 11 -8.42 61.19 -2.96
CA TRP A 11 -8.07 60.54 -1.70
C TRP A 11 -8.69 59.15 -1.48
N SER A 12 -9.57 58.70 -2.36
CA SER A 12 -10.26 57.40 -2.23
C SER A 12 -9.66 56.26 -3.06
N ILE A 13 -8.60 56.51 -3.85
CA ILE A 13 -7.96 55.48 -4.67
C ILE A 13 -6.73 54.87 -3.94
N LEU A 14 -6.08 55.63 -3.06
CA LEU A 14 -4.90 55.15 -2.32
C LEU A 14 -5.23 54.06 -1.29
N GLY A 15 -6.44 54.05 -0.74
CA GLY A 15 -6.90 53.01 0.21
C GLY A 15 -7.20 51.66 -0.46
N LEU A 16 -7.60 51.66 -1.73
CA LEU A 16 -7.91 50.43 -2.47
C LEU A 16 -6.65 49.65 -2.88
N PHE A 17 -5.54 50.35 -3.16
CA PHE A 17 -4.26 49.72 -3.46
C PHE A 17 -3.56 49.15 -2.22
N LEU A 18 -3.75 49.76 -1.04
CA LEU A 18 -3.16 49.25 0.20
C LEU A 18 -3.85 47.96 0.70
N PHE A 19 -5.14 47.79 0.42
CA PHE A 19 -5.87 46.56 0.78
C PHE A 19 -5.55 45.39 -0.19
N ALA A 20 -5.26 45.69 -1.47
CA ALA A 20 -4.86 44.67 -2.44
C ALA A 20 -3.46 44.09 -2.16
N ALA A 21 -2.54 44.86 -1.57
CA ALA A 21 -1.19 44.37 -1.24
C ALA A 21 -1.18 43.32 -0.11
N VAL A 22 -2.16 43.36 0.81
CA VAL A 22 -2.27 42.38 1.91
C VAL A 22 -2.90 41.06 1.43
N LEU A 23 -3.68 41.07 0.35
CA LEU A 23 -4.26 39.86 -0.24
C LEU A 23 -3.29 39.10 -1.15
N PHE A 24 -2.25 39.76 -1.68
CA PHE A 24 -1.22 39.12 -2.51
C PHE A 24 0.10 38.82 -1.77
N SER A 25 0.33 39.36 -0.57
CA SER A 25 1.45 38.92 0.28
C SER A 25 1.15 37.63 1.08
N GLY A 26 -0.05 37.05 0.91
CA GLY A 26 -0.41 35.73 1.44
C GLY A 26 0.04 34.56 0.57
N CYS A 27 0.77 34.83 -0.52
CA CYS A 27 1.62 33.87 -1.21
C CYS A 27 3.05 34.41 -1.10
N GLY A 28 3.55 34.54 0.12
CA GLY A 28 4.97 34.26 0.30
C GLY A 28 5.13 32.83 -0.18
N ASP A 29 6.18 32.57 -0.96
CA ASP A 29 6.71 31.22 -1.05
C ASP A 29 6.96 30.78 0.39
N ASP A 30 5.96 30.15 1.00
CA ASP A 30 6.24 29.02 1.86
C ASP A 30 6.94 28.07 0.90
N ASP A 31 8.26 28.24 0.82
CA ASP A 31 9.20 27.14 1.01
C ASP A 31 8.72 26.42 2.28
N ASP A 32 7.57 25.76 2.19
CA ASP A 32 7.17 24.70 3.08
C ASP A 32 8.33 23.75 2.92
N ASP A 33 9.19 23.77 3.93
CA ASP A 33 10.01 22.67 4.30
C ASP A 33 9.33 21.41 3.77
N ASP A 34 10.00 20.66 2.91
CA ASP A 34 9.77 19.24 2.77
C ASP A 34 10.01 18.64 4.17
N ASP A 35 9.14 18.96 5.14
CA ASP A 35 8.91 18.15 6.31
C ASP A 35 8.52 16.83 5.65
N PRO A 36 9.40 15.81 5.70
CA PRO A 36 9.10 14.55 5.06
C PRO A 36 7.76 14.19 5.66
N THR A 37 6.71 14.16 4.84
CA THR A 37 5.40 13.78 5.32
C THR A 37 5.58 12.32 5.71
N VAL A 38 5.99 12.08 6.96
CA VAL A 38 6.29 10.77 7.49
C VAL A 38 4.94 10.14 7.54
N THR A 39 4.58 9.47 6.45
CA THR A 39 3.34 8.74 6.35
C THR A 39 3.44 7.73 7.49
N PRO A 40 2.62 7.86 8.55
CA PRO A 40 2.74 6.99 9.70
C PRO A 40 2.52 5.58 9.19
N VAL A 41 3.54 4.73 9.37
CA VAL A 41 3.43 3.33 9.01
C VAL A 41 2.77 2.63 10.19
N GLU A 42 1.68 1.94 9.91
CA GLU A 42 0.93 1.19 10.92
C GLU A 42 1.61 -0.15 11.19
N ASP A 43 1.17 -0.82 12.26
CA ASP A 43 1.58 -2.20 12.51
C ASP A 43 0.97 -3.09 11.42
N GLY A 44 1.77 -3.99 10.86
CA GLY A 44 1.34 -4.78 9.72
C GLY A 44 2.47 -5.51 9.01
N LEU A 45 2.11 -6.12 7.89
CA LEU A 45 3.03 -6.80 6.98
C LEU A 45 2.96 -6.10 5.65
N TYR A 46 4.11 -5.79 5.06
CA TYR A 46 4.22 -4.95 3.88
C TYR A 46 5.09 -5.59 2.81
N ILE A 47 4.69 -5.48 1.55
CA ILE A 47 5.57 -5.80 0.42
C ILE A 47 6.58 -4.67 0.28
N VAL A 48 7.87 -5.00 0.28
CA VAL A 48 8.96 -4.02 0.12
C VAL A 48 10.05 -4.58 -0.78
N GLY A 49 10.43 -3.82 -1.80
CA GLY A 49 11.55 -4.16 -2.68
C GLY A 49 11.47 -3.50 -4.05
N ASP A 50 12.56 -3.59 -4.80
CA ASP A 50 12.74 -2.99 -6.12
C ASP A 50 11.91 -3.69 -7.22
N ALA A 51 11.51 -4.94 -7.01
CA ALA A 51 10.51 -5.58 -7.87
C ALA A 51 9.11 -4.99 -7.71
N SER A 52 8.80 -4.42 -6.55
CA SER A 52 7.48 -3.87 -6.25
C SER A 52 7.46 -2.36 -6.51
N ALA A 53 6.26 -1.76 -6.52
CA ALA A 53 6.13 -0.31 -6.50
C ALA A 53 6.55 0.33 -5.15
N PHE A 54 6.92 -0.47 -4.15
CA PHE A 54 7.11 -0.05 -2.77
C PHE A 54 8.57 -0.24 -2.33
N GLY A 55 9.38 0.82 -2.47
CA GLY A 55 10.74 0.83 -1.93
C GLY A 55 10.81 0.90 -0.38
N SER A 56 9.68 1.20 0.25
CA SER A 56 9.51 1.26 1.71
C SER A 56 8.07 0.85 2.08
N PRO A 57 7.80 0.51 3.36
CA PRO A 57 6.46 0.19 3.83
C PRO A 57 5.44 1.27 3.43
N SER A 58 4.35 0.84 2.82
CA SER A 58 3.27 1.70 2.36
C SER A 58 1.95 1.01 2.62
N LEU A 59 0.92 1.75 3.03
CA LEU A 59 -0.43 1.19 3.20
C LEU A 59 -0.96 0.50 1.94
N ASN A 60 -0.53 0.95 0.76
CA ASN A 60 -0.89 0.35 -0.53
C ASN A 60 -0.22 -1.02 -0.78
N GLY A 61 0.85 -1.33 -0.05
CA GLY A 61 1.53 -2.62 -0.08
C GLY A 61 1.28 -3.45 1.18
N ASN A 62 0.31 -3.05 2.02
CA ASN A 62 -0.05 -3.78 3.23
C ASN A 62 -0.82 -5.06 2.88
N PHE A 63 -0.59 -6.12 3.65
CA PHE A 63 -1.39 -7.32 3.59
C PHE A 63 -2.71 -7.14 4.34
N SER A 64 -3.79 -7.71 3.79
CA SER A 64 -5.09 -7.81 4.44
C SER A 64 -5.39 -9.24 4.84
N ILE A 65 -6.27 -9.44 5.83
CA ILE A 65 -6.76 -10.76 6.20
C ILE A 65 -7.50 -11.36 5.01
N ALA A 66 -7.10 -12.57 4.61
CA ALA A 66 -7.75 -13.33 3.57
C ALA A 66 -8.98 -14.07 4.14
N ARG A 67 -9.97 -14.28 3.28
CA ARG A 67 -11.15 -15.07 3.62
C ARG A 67 -10.87 -16.54 3.37
N ASN A 68 -11.27 -17.42 4.30
CA ASN A 68 -11.25 -18.85 4.06
C ASN A 68 -12.66 -19.32 3.66
N GLU A 69 -12.80 -19.87 2.45
CA GLU A 69 -14.05 -20.44 1.95
C GLU A 69 -14.42 -21.75 2.67
N VAL A 70 -13.46 -22.37 3.38
CA VAL A 70 -13.61 -23.68 4.02
C VAL A 70 -13.27 -23.59 5.51
N PHE A 71 -14.19 -23.06 6.31
CA PHE A 71 -14.21 -23.36 7.74
C PHE A 71 -15.55 -24.00 8.12
N ASN A 72 -15.44 -25.24 8.62
CA ASN A 72 -16.43 -25.93 9.45
C ASN A 72 -17.68 -26.52 8.77
N GLY A 73 -17.69 -27.84 8.52
CA GLY A 73 -18.88 -28.71 8.53
C GLY A 73 -19.99 -28.52 7.48
N ASP A 74 -19.97 -27.42 6.73
CA ASP A 74 -21.14 -26.93 5.98
C ASP A 74 -21.05 -27.11 4.46
N TYR A 75 -19.96 -27.72 3.98
CA TYR A 75 -19.74 -28.02 2.56
C TYR A 75 -20.88 -28.87 1.95
N ASN A 76 -21.59 -29.65 2.78
CA ASN A 76 -22.74 -30.47 2.37
C ASN A 76 -24.11 -29.83 2.66
N SER A 77 -24.19 -28.64 3.27
CA SER A 77 -25.46 -27.97 3.59
C SER A 77 -25.82 -26.84 2.62
N GLY A 78 -24.84 -26.38 1.83
CA GLY A 78 -25.02 -25.28 0.87
C GLY A 78 -24.91 -23.88 1.48
N ALA A 79 -24.59 -23.76 2.77
CA ALA A 79 -24.21 -22.49 3.38
C ALA A 79 -22.68 -22.37 3.40
N ILE A 80 -22.13 -21.43 2.61
CA ILE A 80 -20.72 -21.08 2.71
C ILE A 80 -20.61 -20.04 3.83
N ALA A 81 -20.13 -20.48 5.00
CA ALA A 81 -19.77 -19.58 6.08
C ALA A 81 -18.33 -19.10 5.86
N GLU A 82 -18.18 -18.02 5.10
CA GLU A 82 -16.90 -17.33 4.92
C GLU A 82 -16.49 -16.68 6.26
N ASN A 83 -15.63 -17.35 7.02
CA ASN A 83 -15.05 -16.78 8.22
C ASN A 83 -13.65 -16.25 7.91
N ASP A 84 -13.33 -15.08 8.44
CA ASP A 84 -11.98 -14.53 8.41
C ASP A 84 -11.01 -15.51 9.08
N ARG A 85 -9.86 -15.75 8.44
CA ARG A 85 -8.74 -16.50 9.03
C ARG A 85 -7.60 -15.52 9.29
N PRO A 86 -7.48 -14.96 10.51
CA PRO A 86 -6.54 -13.88 10.82
C PRO A 86 -5.09 -14.18 10.45
N GLU A 87 -4.71 -15.45 10.46
CA GLU A 87 -3.35 -15.89 10.15
C GLU A 87 -3.08 -16.07 8.65
N LEU A 88 -4.13 -16.08 7.82
CA LEU A 88 -4.04 -16.09 6.37
C LEU A 88 -4.15 -14.65 5.86
N LEU A 89 -3.12 -14.19 5.18
CA LEU A 89 -2.99 -12.82 4.73
C LEU A 89 -2.78 -12.79 3.22
N GLU A 90 -3.35 -11.79 2.55
CA GLU A 90 -3.24 -11.62 1.11
C GLU A 90 -2.93 -10.18 0.71
N ALA A 91 -2.24 -10.03 -0.42
CA ALA A 91 -2.01 -8.77 -1.09
C ALA A 91 -1.98 -8.96 -2.61
N PHE A 92 -2.43 -7.96 -3.35
CA PHE A 92 -2.29 -7.90 -4.80
C PHE A 92 -1.28 -6.82 -5.16
N ALA A 93 -0.21 -7.20 -5.85
CA ALA A 93 0.85 -6.26 -6.22
C ALA A 93 1.39 -6.53 -7.61
N ALA A 94 1.69 -5.46 -8.34
CA ALA A 94 2.47 -5.55 -9.56
C ALA A 94 3.94 -5.79 -9.19
N ILE A 95 4.52 -6.88 -9.68
CA ILE A 95 5.89 -7.30 -9.39
C ILE A 95 6.64 -7.44 -10.71
N SER A 96 7.83 -6.83 -10.79
CA SER A 96 8.77 -7.02 -11.90
C SER A 96 9.68 -8.21 -11.67
N SER A 97 9.91 -8.97 -12.74
CA SER A 97 10.89 -10.04 -12.84
C SER A 97 12.35 -9.59 -12.77
N THR A 98 12.62 -8.29 -12.90
CA THR A 98 14.00 -7.76 -12.92
C THR A 98 14.53 -7.39 -11.54
N GLY A 99 13.67 -7.34 -10.53
CA GLY A 99 14.04 -7.02 -9.15
C GLY A 99 13.74 -8.17 -8.18
N SER A 100 13.73 -7.83 -6.90
CA SER A 100 13.28 -8.71 -5.82
C SER A 100 12.41 -7.99 -4.81
N PHE A 101 11.71 -8.73 -3.95
CA PHE A 101 11.00 -8.15 -2.82
C PHE A 101 11.10 -9.03 -1.57
N THR A 102 10.78 -8.43 -0.43
CA THR A 102 10.67 -9.05 0.88
C THR A 102 9.35 -8.65 1.51
N VAL A 103 8.97 -9.35 2.57
CA VAL A 103 7.83 -8.98 3.40
C VAL A 103 8.37 -8.34 4.67
N ARG A 104 8.08 -7.07 4.89
CA ARG A 104 8.49 -6.35 6.10
C ARG A 104 7.36 -6.34 7.12
N GLN A 105 7.60 -6.90 8.29
CA GLN A 105 6.70 -6.81 9.43
C GLN A 105 7.07 -5.62 10.30
N ILE A 106 6.07 -4.84 10.70
CA ILE A 106 6.19 -3.74 11.67
C ILE A 106 5.31 -4.06 12.86
N ASN A 107 5.90 -3.99 14.05
CA ASN A 107 5.23 -4.16 15.33
C ASN A 107 5.80 -3.13 16.33
N GLY A 108 5.11 -1.99 16.43
CA GLY A 108 5.56 -0.81 17.14
C GLY A 108 6.89 -0.30 16.60
N SER A 109 7.94 -0.41 17.42
CA SER A 109 9.31 0.01 17.06
C SER A 109 10.17 -1.13 16.46
N THR A 110 9.63 -2.34 16.38
CA THR A 110 10.34 -3.51 15.87
C THR A 110 9.99 -3.75 14.42
N THR A 111 11.03 -3.84 13.58
CA THR A 111 10.89 -4.19 12.16
C THR A 111 11.59 -5.51 11.91
N THR A 112 10.90 -6.45 11.26
CA THR A 112 11.48 -7.74 10.84
C THR A 112 11.28 -7.93 9.35
N ASP A 113 12.38 -8.16 8.63
CA ASP A 113 12.32 -8.52 7.21
C ASP A 113 12.21 -10.02 7.06
N TRP A 114 11.18 -10.45 6.36
CA TRP A 114 10.88 -11.82 6.04
C TRP A 114 11.18 -12.06 4.57
N GLY A 115 12.04 -13.03 4.34
CA GLY A 115 12.37 -13.51 3.02
C GLY A 115 12.15 -15.00 2.95
N PHE A 116 12.71 -15.60 1.94
CA PHE A 116 12.50 -16.98 1.60
C PHE A 116 13.56 -17.90 2.20
N GLY A 117 13.15 -19.07 2.71
CA GLY A 117 13.99 -20.03 3.45
C GLY A 117 14.91 -20.94 2.63
N GLY A 118 14.76 -20.99 1.31
CA GLY A 118 15.58 -21.75 0.35
C GLY A 118 14.88 -22.91 -0.38
N ASP A 119 13.77 -23.40 0.15
CA ASP A 119 12.74 -24.26 -0.46
C ASP A 119 11.76 -23.63 -1.51
N LEU A 120 12.12 -22.57 -2.26
CA LEU A 120 11.15 -21.86 -3.13
C LEU A 120 10.97 -22.69 -4.38
N ALA A 121 9.77 -23.23 -4.55
CA ALA A 121 9.48 -24.11 -5.67
C ALA A 121 8.32 -23.58 -6.48
N VAL A 122 8.40 -23.78 -7.79
CA VAL A 122 7.23 -23.67 -8.68
C VAL A 122 6.38 -24.91 -8.46
N ILE A 123 5.14 -24.69 -8.06
CA ILE A 123 4.09 -25.69 -7.99
C ILE A 123 3.29 -25.59 -9.29
N PRO A 124 3.18 -26.68 -10.07
CA PRO A 124 2.43 -26.65 -11.30
C PRO A 124 0.94 -26.45 -11.02
N ALA A 125 0.22 -25.90 -12.00
CA ALA A 125 -1.23 -25.78 -11.99
C ALA A 125 -1.91 -27.09 -11.56
N SER A 126 -2.89 -26.99 -10.68
CA SER A 126 -3.64 -28.14 -10.19
C SER A 126 -4.50 -28.75 -11.30
N SER A 127 -4.59 -30.08 -11.35
CA SER A 127 -5.60 -30.77 -12.16
C SER A 127 -6.99 -30.77 -11.51
N GLU A 128 -7.07 -30.40 -10.23
CA GLU A 128 -8.34 -30.31 -9.49
C GLU A 128 -9.10 -29.06 -9.92
N ALA A 129 -10.43 -29.20 -10.10
CA ALA A 129 -11.29 -28.13 -10.57
C ALA A 129 -11.27 -26.90 -9.63
N ASP A 130 -11.11 -27.13 -8.33
CA ASP A 130 -11.21 -26.10 -7.29
C ASP A 130 -9.82 -25.54 -6.88
N GLY A 131 -8.76 -25.87 -7.61
CA GLY A 131 -7.40 -25.38 -7.36
C GLY A 131 -6.97 -24.26 -8.32
N PRO A 132 -5.87 -23.54 -8.00
CA PRO A 132 -5.25 -22.63 -8.95
C PRO A 132 -4.91 -23.33 -10.27
N GLN A 133 -5.46 -22.82 -11.37
CA GLN A 133 -5.23 -23.33 -12.74
C GLN A 133 -3.98 -22.72 -13.39
N VAL A 134 -3.08 -22.17 -12.57
CA VAL A 134 -1.83 -21.53 -12.99
C VAL A 134 -0.70 -22.05 -12.13
N ASP A 135 0.51 -22.08 -12.69
CA ASP A 135 1.71 -22.34 -11.92
C ASP A 135 1.91 -21.23 -10.89
N PHE A 136 2.29 -21.58 -9.67
CA PHE A 136 2.54 -20.61 -8.60
C PHE A 136 3.79 -20.99 -7.80
N GLN A 137 4.43 -20.01 -7.17
CA GLN A 137 5.60 -20.27 -6.33
C GLN A 137 5.16 -20.45 -4.87
N ARG A 138 5.75 -21.42 -4.17
CA ARG A 138 5.49 -21.67 -2.74
C ARG A 138 6.79 -22.03 -2.01
N GLY A 139 6.84 -21.63 -0.75
CA GLY A 139 7.63 -22.31 0.28
C GLY A 139 7.75 -21.46 1.55
N SER A 140 8.76 -21.72 2.36
CA SER A 140 8.84 -21.21 3.73
C SER A 140 9.28 -19.75 3.83
N LEU A 141 8.58 -19.00 4.67
CA LEU A 141 8.93 -17.64 5.05
C LEU A 141 9.84 -17.67 6.29
N VAL A 142 11.00 -17.00 6.22
CA VAL A 142 12.02 -17.00 7.27
C VAL A 142 12.51 -15.57 7.53
N ALA A 143 12.65 -15.21 8.80
CA ALA A 143 13.21 -13.93 9.20
C ALA A 143 14.68 -13.81 8.73
N GLY A 144 14.99 -12.74 8.00
CA GLY A 144 16.29 -12.56 7.34
C GLY A 144 16.55 -13.52 6.16
N GLY A 145 15.51 -14.16 5.63
CA GLY A 145 15.59 -15.01 4.44
C GLY A 145 15.97 -14.23 3.17
N SER A 146 16.16 -14.97 2.07
CA SER A 146 16.54 -14.37 0.78
C SER A 146 15.38 -13.58 0.16
N ALA A 147 15.67 -12.51 -0.58
CA ALA A 147 14.63 -11.78 -1.31
C ALA A 147 13.96 -12.69 -2.35
N ILE A 148 12.66 -12.50 -2.55
CA ILE A 148 11.80 -13.28 -3.46
C ILE A 148 11.89 -12.66 -4.86
N THR A 149 12.03 -13.51 -5.87
CA THR A 149 12.04 -13.13 -7.29
C THR A 149 10.93 -13.87 -8.03
N VAL A 150 10.28 -13.18 -8.96
CA VAL A 150 9.22 -13.75 -9.81
C VAL A 150 9.73 -14.02 -11.23
N PRO A 151 9.19 -15.01 -11.94
CA PRO A 151 9.70 -15.40 -13.27
C PRO A 151 9.31 -14.43 -14.39
N ALA A 152 8.26 -13.63 -14.21
CA ALA A 152 7.75 -12.69 -15.23
C ALA A 152 7.16 -11.43 -14.59
N ASP A 153 7.15 -10.32 -15.33
CA ASP A 153 6.43 -9.12 -14.90
C ASP A 153 4.93 -9.39 -14.89
N GLY A 154 4.22 -8.95 -13.84
CA GLY A 154 2.78 -9.16 -13.77
C GLY A 154 2.13 -8.69 -12.47
N LEU A 155 0.81 -8.86 -12.40
CA LEU A 155 0.03 -8.71 -11.18
C LEU A 155 0.01 -10.06 -10.45
N TYR A 156 0.50 -10.09 -9.22
CA TYR A 156 0.58 -11.28 -8.39
C TYR A 156 -0.40 -11.19 -7.22
N HIS A 157 -1.04 -12.31 -6.93
CA HIS A 157 -1.73 -12.55 -5.66
C HIS A 157 -0.73 -13.22 -4.72
N ILE A 158 -0.30 -12.49 -3.70
CA ILE A 158 0.68 -12.96 -2.73
C ILE A 158 -0.08 -13.36 -1.48
N ILE A 159 0.12 -14.60 -1.04
CA ILE A 159 -0.56 -15.18 0.12
C ILE A 159 0.49 -15.56 1.15
N LEU A 160 0.26 -15.18 2.40
CA LEU A 160 1.07 -15.56 3.55
C LEU A 160 0.21 -16.29 4.55
N ASP A 161 0.69 -17.43 5.03
CA ASP A 161 0.06 -18.16 6.12
C ASP A 161 1.01 -18.13 7.32
N THR A 162 0.58 -17.46 8.38
CA THR A 162 1.36 -17.28 9.62
C THR A 162 1.02 -18.32 10.69
N GLU A 163 -0.01 -19.14 10.48
CA GLU A 163 -0.35 -20.28 11.34
C GLU A 163 0.40 -21.54 10.92
N ALA A 164 0.64 -21.72 9.62
CA ALA A 164 1.35 -22.87 9.06
C ALA A 164 2.85 -22.83 9.40
N ALA A 165 3.17 -23.15 10.66
CA ALA A 165 4.51 -23.52 11.07
C ALA A 165 4.75 -25.01 10.74
N VAL A 166 5.63 -25.25 9.77
CA VAL A 166 6.28 -26.51 9.37
C VAL A 166 5.52 -27.42 8.40
#